data_AF-A0A954W7H6-F1
#
_entry.id   AF-A0A954W7H6-F1
#
_cell.length_a   1.000
_cell.length_b   1.000
_cell.length_c   1.000
_cell.angle_alpha   90.00
_cell.angle_beta   90.00
_cell.angle_gamma   90.00
#
_symmetry.space_group_name_H-M   'P 1'
#
loop_
_entity.id
_entity.type
_entity.pdbx_description
1 polymer ?
#
loop_
_entity_poly.entity_id
_entity_poly.type
_entity_poly.pdbx_seq_one_letter_code
_entity_poly.pdbx_strand_id
1 'polypeptide(L)'
;PIAMVEVPLGYWPVDASGVLLPVREFSEAQTVDYLHILGANPEPAGPVGTPYGDRRVEQGAVIAVALERYWKDLSLHKIVAGERPSASRLDDPEFDLFTRRGVRLMWGRAPGHERPGEPSAAQKLAKLLEYVEQHGSLDGADGPAELDLRNFSGNNVPRTANLREPATHRD
;
A
#
# COMPACT_ATOMS: atom_id res chain seq x y z
N PRO A 1 -16.62 5.48 1.18
CA PRO A 1 -15.27 5.70 0.62
C PRO A 1 -14.54 4.36 0.52
N ILE A 2 -13.84 4.10 -0.59
CA ILE A 2 -12.95 2.93 -0.69
C ILE A 2 -11.63 3.20 0.05
N ALA A 3 -11.19 4.45 0.00
CA ALA A 3 -9.96 4.92 0.60
C ALA A 3 -10.06 6.42 0.93
N MET A 4 -9.08 6.89 1.69
CA MET A 4 -8.93 8.27 2.12
C MET A 4 -7.60 8.80 1.59
N VAL A 5 -7.60 9.89 0.83
CA VAL A 5 -6.38 10.56 0.35
C VAL A 5 -5.85 11.47 1.46
N GLU A 6 -4.58 11.32 1.83
CA GLU A 6 -3.92 12.20 2.79
C GLU A 6 -3.67 13.58 2.19
N VAL A 7 -4.07 14.62 2.91
CA VAL A 7 -3.83 16.03 2.56
C VAL A 7 -3.26 16.77 3.79
N PRO A 8 -2.62 17.96 3.64
CA PRO A 8 -1.90 18.62 4.73
C PRO A 8 -2.69 18.84 6.03
N LEU A 9 -4.02 18.94 5.95
CA LEU A 9 -4.89 19.22 7.09
C LEU A 9 -5.98 18.14 7.29
N GLY A 10 -5.77 16.92 6.81
CA GLY A 10 -6.66 15.80 7.08
C GLY A 10 -6.74 14.82 5.92
N TYR A 11 -7.96 14.36 5.64
CA TYR A 11 -8.19 13.30 4.67
C TYR A 11 -9.41 13.58 3.80
N TRP A 12 -9.27 13.28 2.51
CA TRP A 12 -10.37 13.41 1.55
C TRP A 12 -10.84 12.03 1.06
N PRO A 13 -12.14 11.74 1.16
CA PRO A 13 -12.67 10.44 0.75
C PRO A 13 -12.73 10.30 -0.77
N VAL A 14 -12.39 9.11 -1.27
CA VAL A 14 -12.60 8.74 -2.68
C VAL A 14 -13.39 7.44 -2.82
N ASP A 15 -14.04 7.25 -3.96
CA ASP A 15 -14.69 5.99 -4.32
C ASP A 15 -13.75 5.03 -5.07
N ALA A 16 -14.30 3.88 -5.48
CA ALA A 16 -13.59 2.80 -6.17
C ALA A 16 -12.89 3.23 -7.48
N SER A 17 -13.28 4.36 -8.08
CA SER A 17 -12.72 4.89 -9.32
C SER A 17 -11.84 6.12 -9.09
N GLY A 18 -11.58 6.51 -7.83
CA GLY A 18 -10.81 7.71 -7.52
C GLY A 18 -11.59 9.01 -7.71
N VAL A 19 -12.93 8.96 -7.68
CA VAL A 19 -13.78 10.16 -7.70
C VAL A 19 -13.82 10.75 -6.29
N LEU A 20 -13.64 12.07 -6.20
CA LEU A 20 -13.72 12.80 -4.95
C LEU A 20 -15.16 12.75 -4.40
N LEU A 21 -15.32 12.16 -3.23
CA LEU A 21 -16.60 12.10 -2.54
C LEU A 21 -16.83 13.38 -1.70
N PRO A 22 -18.08 13.64 -1.26
CA PRO A 22 -18.37 14.79 -0.40
C PRO A 22 -17.44 14.85 0.80
N VAL A 23 -16.59 15.88 0.80
CA VAL A 23 -15.67 16.18 1.90
C VAL A 23 -16.47 16.68 3.09
N ARG A 24 -16.53 15.84 4.12
CA ARG A 24 -16.62 16.31 5.50
C ARG A 24 -15.20 16.25 6.03
N GLU A 25 -14.78 17.21 6.85
CA GLU A 25 -13.47 17.11 7.49
C GLU A 25 -13.44 15.81 8.33
N PHE A 26 -12.64 14.84 7.89
CA PHE A 26 -12.36 13.65 8.68
C PHE A 26 -11.04 13.86 9.42
N SER A 27 -11.10 13.81 10.74
CA SER A 27 -9.91 13.69 11.58
C SER A 27 -9.25 12.32 11.36
N GLU A 28 -7.95 12.22 11.70
CA GLU A 28 -7.21 10.95 11.68
C GLU A 28 -7.92 9.84 12.47
N ALA A 29 -8.50 10.17 13.62
CA ALA A 29 -9.26 9.23 14.43
C ALA A 29 -10.50 8.67 13.70
N GLN A 30 -11.13 9.46 12.82
CA GLN A 30 -12.29 9.04 12.03
C GLN A 30 -11.88 8.24 10.79
N THR A 31 -10.63 8.31 10.34
CA THR A 31 -10.15 7.61 9.15
C THR A 31 -9.42 6.31 9.45
N VAL A 32 -9.26 5.93 10.73
CA VAL A 32 -8.57 4.70 11.16
C VAL A 32 -9.16 3.41 10.57
N ASP A 33 -10.44 3.46 10.18
CA ASP A 33 -11.20 2.36 9.58
C ASP A 33 -11.16 2.31 8.05
N TYR A 34 -10.30 3.13 7.42
CA TYR A 34 -10.10 3.18 5.98
C TYR A 34 -8.64 2.96 5.59
N LEU A 35 -8.42 2.49 4.36
CA LEU A 35 -7.10 2.55 3.72
C LEU A 35 -6.78 4.00 3.36
N HIS A 36 -5.53 4.40 3.59
CA HIS A 36 -5.05 5.74 3.27
C HIS A 36 -4.20 5.71 2.00
N ILE A 37 -4.43 6.63 1.06
CA ILE A 37 -3.60 6.85 -0.12
C ILE A 37 -2.70 8.06 0.16
N LEU A 38 -1.39 7.85 0.06
CA LEU A 38 -0.36 8.86 0.34
C LEU A 38 0.51 9.10 -0.90
N GLY A 39 1.19 10.25 -0.94
CA GLY A 39 2.10 10.63 -2.02
C GLY A 39 1.39 11.20 -3.28
N ALA A 40 0.08 11.46 -3.18
CA ALA A 40 -0.69 12.15 -4.21
C ALA A 40 -0.60 13.69 -4.08
N ASN A 41 -1.01 14.39 -5.12
CA ASN A 41 -1.27 15.83 -5.09
C ASN A 41 -2.37 16.10 -4.05
N PRO A 42 -2.14 16.99 -3.06
CA PRO A 42 -3.14 17.27 -2.05
C PRO A 42 -4.33 18.11 -2.55
N GLU A 43 -4.26 18.67 -3.76
CA GLU A 43 -5.34 19.46 -4.35
C GLU A 43 -6.06 18.68 -5.46
N PRO A 44 -7.40 18.62 -5.47
CA PRO A 44 -8.14 17.89 -6.48
C PRO A 44 -8.31 18.79 -7.72
N ALA A 45 -8.34 18.20 -8.90
CA ALA A 45 -8.47 18.97 -10.15
C ALA A 45 -9.86 19.61 -10.33
N GLY A 46 -10.86 19.16 -9.56
CA GLY A 46 -12.26 19.57 -9.73
C GLY A 46 -13.08 19.45 -8.44
N PRO A 47 -14.37 19.81 -8.51
CA PRO A 47 -15.27 19.76 -7.37
C PRO A 47 -15.61 18.32 -6.96
N VAL A 48 -16.28 18.19 -5.82
CA VAL A 48 -16.89 16.92 -5.38
C VAL A 48 -17.73 16.29 -6.50
N GLY A 49 -17.62 14.97 -6.66
CA GLY A 49 -18.31 14.19 -7.68
C GLY A 49 -17.55 14.08 -9.01
N THR A 50 -16.39 14.71 -9.15
CA THR A 50 -15.49 14.54 -10.31
C THR A 50 -14.28 13.68 -9.96
N PRO A 51 -13.58 13.10 -10.97
CA PRO A 51 -12.29 12.46 -10.73
C PRO A 51 -11.35 13.37 -9.95
N TYR A 52 -10.57 12.80 -9.03
CA TYR A 52 -9.61 13.57 -8.24
C TYR A 52 -8.58 14.28 -9.13
N GLY A 53 -8.23 13.68 -10.28
CA GLY A 53 -7.31 14.28 -11.25
C GLY A 53 -5.83 14.01 -10.98
N ASP A 54 -5.52 13.10 -10.05
CA ASP A 54 -4.18 12.54 -9.87
C ASP A 54 -4.23 11.02 -10.09
N ARG A 55 -3.42 10.52 -11.03
CA ARG A 55 -3.29 9.10 -11.33
C ARG A 55 -2.91 8.26 -10.12
N ARG A 56 -2.17 8.82 -9.15
CA ARG A 56 -1.79 8.13 -7.91
C ARG A 56 -3.02 7.84 -7.05
N VAL A 57 -4.00 8.75 -7.06
CA VAL A 57 -5.30 8.55 -6.38
C VAL A 57 -6.14 7.53 -7.13
N GLU A 58 -6.25 7.67 -8.45
CA GLU A 58 -7.02 6.74 -9.29
C GLU A 58 -6.50 5.31 -9.16
N GLN A 59 -5.20 5.11 -9.39
CA GLN A 59 -4.56 3.79 -9.31
C GLN A 59 -4.51 3.27 -7.87
N GLY A 60 -4.30 4.14 -6.88
CA GLY A 60 -4.39 3.78 -5.46
C GLY A 60 -5.79 3.31 -5.06
N ALA A 61 -6.85 3.92 -5.59
CA ALA A 61 -8.22 3.49 -5.36
C ALA A 61 -8.47 2.10 -5.96
N VAL A 62 -7.96 1.82 -7.16
CA VAL A 62 -8.05 0.49 -7.78
C VAL A 62 -7.29 -0.57 -6.97
N ILE A 63 -6.14 -0.24 -6.36
CA ILE A 63 -5.47 -1.12 -5.40
C ILE A 63 -6.35 -1.36 -4.16
N ALA A 64 -6.95 -0.31 -3.60
CA ALA A 64 -7.86 -0.45 -2.47
C ALA A 64 -9.06 -1.35 -2.78
N VAL A 65 -9.60 -1.29 -4.01
CA VAL A 65 -10.63 -2.23 -4.50
C VAL A 65 -10.09 -3.67 -4.57
N ALA A 66 -8.86 -3.88 -5.03
CA ALA A 66 -8.29 -5.22 -5.07
C ALA A 66 -8.10 -5.83 -3.66
N LEU A 67 -7.84 -5.00 -2.66
CA LEU A 67 -7.67 -5.43 -1.27
C LEU A 67 -8.99 -5.55 -0.49
N GLU A 68 -10.01 -4.76 -0.86
CA GLU A 68 -11.39 -4.67 -0.34
C GLU A 68 -11.64 -5.28 1.05
N ARG A 69 -12.02 -6.56 1.11
CA ARG A 69 -12.44 -7.20 2.37
C ARG A 69 -11.28 -7.73 3.20
N TYR A 70 -10.08 -7.84 2.63
CA TYR A 70 -8.94 -8.51 3.24
C TYR A 70 -7.96 -7.56 3.91
N TRP A 71 -7.97 -6.26 3.57
CA TRP A 71 -6.94 -5.34 4.07
C TRP A 71 -6.92 -5.25 5.60
N LYS A 72 -8.09 -5.36 6.26
CA LYS A 72 -8.19 -5.36 7.73
C LYS A 72 -7.56 -6.61 8.34
N ASP A 73 -7.86 -7.78 7.78
CA ASP A 73 -7.30 -9.06 8.23
C ASP A 73 -5.79 -9.13 8.00
N LEU A 74 -5.31 -8.51 6.92
CA LEU A 74 -3.90 -8.33 6.61
C LEU A 74 -3.24 -7.19 7.41
N SER A 75 -3.99 -6.50 8.28
CA SER A 75 -3.51 -5.34 9.06
C SER A 75 -2.90 -4.22 8.22
N LEU A 76 -3.26 -4.12 6.94
CA LEU A 76 -2.84 -3.05 6.04
C LEU A 76 -3.51 -1.73 6.44
N HIS A 77 -2.87 -0.62 6.13
CA HIS A 77 -3.42 0.70 6.45
C HIS A 77 -3.07 1.78 5.42
N LYS A 78 -1.90 1.69 4.77
CA LYS A 78 -1.47 2.71 3.82
C LYS A 78 -1.15 2.11 2.46
N ILE A 79 -1.50 2.86 1.41
CA ILE A 79 -1.10 2.71 0.02
C ILE A 79 -0.28 3.96 -0.31
N VAL A 80 1.03 3.80 -0.45
CA VAL A 80 1.95 4.92 -0.65
C VAL A 80 2.42 4.91 -2.10
N ALA A 81 2.07 5.94 -2.86
CA ALA A 81 2.65 6.14 -4.18
C ALA A 81 4.13 6.53 -4.03
N GLY A 82 5.02 5.80 -4.69
CA GLY A 82 6.45 6.02 -4.60
C GLY A 82 6.85 7.41 -5.10
N GLU A 83 7.78 8.06 -4.38
CA GLU A 83 8.32 9.38 -4.70
C GLU A 83 9.20 9.41 -5.95
N ARG A 84 9.47 8.28 -6.60
CA ARG A 84 10.39 8.25 -7.73
C ARG A 84 9.92 9.30 -8.74
N PRO A 85 10.74 10.33 -9.04
CA PRO A 85 10.43 11.24 -10.12
C PRO A 85 10.43 10.35 -11.35
N SER A 86 9.23 9.99 -11.77
CA SER A 86 9.04 9.37 -13.05
C SER A 86 9.73 10.28 -14.06
N ALA A 87 10.70 9.77 -14.80
CA ALA A 87 11.45 10.55 -15.78
C ALA A 87 10.48 11.20 -16.80
N SER A 88 9.27 10.66 -16.90
CA SER A 88 8.15 11.21 -17.66
C SER A 88 6.87 11.23 -16.82
N ARG A 89 6.01 12.25 -16.96
CA ARG A 89 4.63 12.20 -16.41
C ARG A 89 3.78 11.06 -16.98
N LEU A 90 4.30 10.30 -17.96
CA LEU A 90 3.62 9.20 -18.63
C LEU A 90 3.82 7.83 -17.96
N ASP A 91 4.81 7.63 -17.09
CA ASP A 91 4.98 6.32 -16.46
C ASP A 91 3.96 6.11 -15.34
N ASP A 92 3.40 4.91 -15.28
CA ASP A 92 2.49 4.54 -14.20
C ASP A 92 3.22 4.52 -12.84
N PRO A 93 2.61 5.10 -11.79
CA PRO A 93 3.17 5.08 -10.45
C PRO A 93 3.38 3.66 -9.93
N GLU A 94 4.44 3.50 -9.13
CA GLU A 94 4.61 2.31 -8.29
C GLU A 94 4.09 2.61 -6.88
N PHE A 95 3.60 1.57 -6.23
CA PHE A 95 3.00 1.65 -4.90
C PHE A 95 3.69 0.69 -3.94
N ASP A 96 3.75 1.12 -2.69
CA ASP A 96 4.02 0.27 -1.54
C ASP A 96 2.78 0.22 -0.65
N LEU A 97 2.57 -0.91 0.02
CA LEU A 97 1.58 -1.03 1.08
C LEU A 97 2.30 -1.08 2.42
N PHE A 98 1.65 -0.55 3.46
CA PHE A 98 2.15 -0.67 4.82
C PHE A 98 1.11 -1.27 5.74
N THR A 99 1.57 -2.17 6.61
CA THR A 99 0.80 -2.62 7.75
C THR A 99 0.75 -1.56 8.84
N ARG A 100 -0.15 -1.72 9.81
CA ARG A 100 -0.27 -0.82 10.98
C ARG A 100 1.00 -0.78 11.83
N ARG A 101 1.83 -1.84 11.83
CA ARG A 101 3.12 -1.87 12.53
C ARG A 101 4.31 -1.48 11.65
N GLY A 102 4.06 -1.06 10.40
CA GLY A 102 5.07 -0.48 9.53
C GLY A 102 5.83 -1.47 8.65
N VAL A 103 5.35 -2.71 8.50
CA VAL A 103 5.92 -3.65 7.52
C VAL A 103 5.63 -3.14 6.12
N ARG A 104 6.67 -3.01 5.28
CA ARG A 104 6.55 -2.52 3.91
C ARG A 104 6.34 -3.68 2.95
N LEU A 105 5.35 -3.56 2.08
CA LEU A 105 5.09 -4.49 0.99
C LEU A 105 5.26 -3.75 -0.33
N MET A 106 6.28 -4.10 -1.12
CA MET A 106 6.49 -3.51 -2.44
C MET A 106 5.45 -4.07 -3.40
N TRP A 107 4.37 -3.33 -3.61
CA TRP A 107 3.24 -3.78 -4.43
C TRP A 107 3.55 -3.69 -5.92
N GLY A 108 4.20 -2.61 -6.35
CA GLY A 108 4.43 -2.33 -7.76
C GLY A 108 3.27 -1.56 -8.38
N ARG A 109 2.84 -1.92 -9.59
CA ARG A 109 1.81 -1.16 -10.31
C ARG A 109 0.39 -1.58 -9.91
N ALA A 110 -0.55 -0.68 -10.14
CA ALA A 110 -1.96 -0.94 -9.88
C ALA A 110 -2.52 -2.04 -10.81
N PRO A 111 -3.64 -2.69 -10.42
CA PRO A 111 -4.29 -3.70 -11.25
C PRO A 111 -4.59 -3.18 -12.67
N GLY A 112 -4.23 -3.95 -13.70
CA GLY A 112 -4.38 -3.57 -15.11
C GLY A 112 -3.20 -2.77 -15.68
N HIS A 113 -2.25 -2.38 -14.84
CA HIS A 113 -1.04 -1.65 -15.21
C HIS A 113 0.25 -2.42 -14.92
N GLU A 114 0.17 -3.71 -14.56
CA GLU A 114 1.31 -4.54 -14.20
C GLU A 114 2.40 -4.53 -15.28
N ARG A 115 3.67 -4.53 -14.86
CA ARG A 115 4.80 -4.70 -15.79
C ARG A 115 4.78 -6.10 -16.40
N PRO A 116 5.40 -6.29 -17.59
CA PRO A 116 5.67 -7.63 -18.10
C PRO A 116 6.41 -8.49 -17.06
N GLY A 117 5.82 -9.61 -16.67
CA GLY A 117 6.36 -10.53 -15.66
C GLY A 117 6.04 -10.18 -14.21
N GLU A 118 5.39 -9.05 -13.93
CA GLU A 118 4.89 -8.71 -12.60
C GLU A 118 3.61 -9.53 -12.31
N PRO A 119 3.47 -10.15 -11.11
CA PRO A 119 2.25 -10.85 -10.74
C PRO A 119 1.03 -9.92 -10.74
N SER A 120 -0.13 -10.45 -11.12
CA SER A 120 -1.38 -9.70 -11.03
C SER A 120 -1.75 -9.38 -9.59
N ALA A 121 -2.57 -8.36 -9.38
CA ALA A 121 -3.09 -8.02 -8.06
C ALA A 121 -3.75 -9.21 -7.33
N ALA A 122 -4.50 -10.04 -8.06
CA ALA A 122 -5.12 -11.25 -7.51
C ALA A 122 -4.07 -12.29 -7.06
N GLN A 123 -3.00 -12.46 -7.84
CA GLN A 123 -1.89 -13.36 -7.47
C GLN A 123 -1.14 -12.85 -6.24
N LYS A 124 -0.86 -11.54 -6.17
CA LYS A 124 -0.22 -10.90 -5.00
C LYS A 124 -1.07 -11.10 -3.74
N LEU A 125 -2.38 -10.82 -3.83
CA LEU A 125 -3.31 -11.01 -2.72
C LEU A 125 -3.39 -12.47 -2.27
N ALA A 126 -3.51 -13.42 -3.20
CA ALA A 126 -3.51 -14.85 -2.86
C ALA A 126 -2.25 -15.25 -2.10
N LYS A 127 -1.09 -14.70 -2.48
CA LYS A 127 0.18 -14.94 -1.78
C LYS A 127 0.25 -14.33 -0.39
N LEU A 128 -0.32 -13.14 -0.19
CA LEU A 128 -0.41 -12.55 1.15
C LEU A 128 -1.29 -13.38 2.09
N LEU A 129 -2.42 -13.89 1.58
CA LEU A 129 -3.31 -14.75 2.34
C LEU A 129 -2.63 -16.07 2.70
N GLU A 130 -1.95 -16.71 1.74
CA GLU A 130 -1.15 -17.91 1.98
C GLU A 130 -0.05 -17.66 3.03
N TYR A 131 0.64 -16.52 2.95
CA TYR A 131 1.66 -16.14 3.93
C TYR A 131 1.08 -16.02 5.34
N VAL A 132 -0.05 -15.33 5.49
CA VAL A 132 -0.73 -15.16 6.78
C VAL A 132 -1.26 -16.49 7.31
N GLU A 133 -1.73 -17.38 6.45
CA GLU A 133 -2.13 -18.74 6.85
C GLU A 133 -0.95 -19.56 7.39
N GLN A 134 0.24 -19.44 6.78
CA GLN A 134 1.44 -20.17 7.17
C GLN A 134 2.17 -19.58 8.39
N HIS A 135 2.16 -18.25 8.54
CA HIS A 135 2.98 -17.53 9.51
C HIS A 135 2.16 -16.75 10.56
N GLY A 136 0.84 -16.70 10.42
CA GLY A 136 -0.10 -16.07 11.35
C GLY A 136 -0.34 -14.58 11.12
N SER A 137 0.68 -13.79 10.78
CA SER A 137 0.53 -12.35 10.54
C SER A 137 1.65 -11.78 9.67
N LEU A 138 1.36 -10.68 8.95
CA LEU A 138 2.39 -9.85 8.32
C LEU A 138 3.24 -9.10 9.35
N ASP A 139 2.70 -8.88 10.56
CA ASP A 139 3.24 -8.02 11.63
C ASP A 139 4.11 -8.77 12.66
N GLY A 140 4.54 -10.00 12.37
CA GLY A 140 5.24 -10.87 13.31
C GLY A 140 6.60 -10.31 13.80
N ALA A 141 7.01 -10.66 15.02
CA ALA A 141 8.31 -10.26 15.58
C ALA A 141 9.51 -10.83 14.79
N ASP A 142 9.31 -11.97 14.12
CA ASP A 142 10.24 -12.61 13.18
C ASP A 142 9.79 -12.44 11.71
N GLY A 143 8.79 -11.59 11.46
CA GLY A 143 8.27 -11.32 10.13
C GLY A 143 9.25 -10.53 9.25
N PRO A 144 9.06 -10.51 7.93
CA PRO A 144 9.86 -9.69 7.03
C PRO A 144 9.75 -8.23 7.41
N ALA A 145 10.88 -7.54 7.52
CA ALA A 145 10.87 -6.07 7.55
C ALA A 145 10.28 -5.49 6.25
N GLU A 146 10.46 -6.21 5.13
CA GLU A 146 9.96 -5.84 3.81
C GLU A 146 9.62 -7.09 2.97
N LEU A 147 8.53 -7.02 2.20
CA LEU A 147 8.09 -8.07 1.29
C LEU A 147 7.98 -7.54 -0.14
N ASP A 148 8.76 -8.07 -1.08
CA ASP A 148 8.66 -7.67 -2.49
C ASP A 148 7.64 -8.53 -3.25
N LEU A 149 6.46 -7.96 -3.53
CA LEU A 149 5.38 -8.66 -4.24
C LEU A 149 5.52 -8.59 -5.77
N ARG A 150 6.48 -7.82 -6.28
CA ARG A 150 6.72 -7.68 -7.73
C ARG A 150 7.44 -8.91 -8.29
N ASN A 151 8.17 -9.62 -7.44
CA ASN A 151 9.00 -10.77 -7.80
C ASN A 151 8.72 -11.98 -6.90
N PHE A 152 7.52 -12.07 -6.31
CA PHE A 152 7.18 -13.10 -5.33
C PHE A 152 7.13 -14.50 -5.95
N SER A 153 8.30 -15.10 -6.14
CA SER A 153 8.49 -16.52 -6.39
C SER A 153 8.62 -17.21 -5.04
N GLY A 154 7.99 -18.38 -4.88
CA GLY A 154 7.67 -19.04 -3.60
C GLY A 154 8.82 -19.41 -2.66
N ASN A 155 10.03 -18.85 -2.83
CA ASN A 155 11.22 -19.06 -2.01
C ASN A 155 11.69 -17.80 -1.27
N ASN A 156 10.96 -16.68 -1.30
CA ASN A 156 11.40 -15.46 -0.62
C ASN A 156 11.09 -15.50 0.88
N VAL A 157 11.83 -16.35 1.60
CA VAL A 157 11.94 -16.28 3.06
C VAL A 157 12.64 -14.95 3.39
N PRO A 158 12.17 -14.15 4.36
CA PRO A 158 12.86 -12.94 4.75
C PRO A 158 14.31 -13.24 5.11
N ARG A 159 15.26 -12.49 4.53
CA ARG A 159 16.59 -12.39 5.14
C ARG A 159 16.39 -11.69 6.48
N THR A 160 16.28 -12.46 7.54
CA THR A 160 16.53 -11.96 8.89
C THR A 160 17.89 -11.28 8.87
N ALA A 161 17.92 -10.02 9.28
CA ALA A 161 19.16 -9.32 9.60
C ALA A 161 19.79 -9.99 10.83
N ASN A 162 20.42 -11.15 10.62
CA ASN A 162 21.32 -11.75 11.59
C ASN A 162 22.60 -10.94 11.59
N LEU A 163 22.69 -9.97 12.50
CA LEU A 163 23.96 -9.63 13.13
C LEU A 163 23.71 -9.15 14.56
N ARG A 164 23.35 -10.10 15.43
CA ARG A 164 23.79 -10.08 16.82
C ARG A 164 25.01 -10.99 16.91
N GLU A 165 26.20 -10.43 17.02
CA GLU A 165 27.34 -11.14 17.61
C GLU A 165 27.39 -10.79 19.10
N PRO A 166 27.32 -11.77 20.02
CA PRO A 166 27.70 -11.57 21.41
C PRO A 166 29.21 -11.79 21.62
N ALA A 167 29.80 -10.85 22.37
CA ALA A 167 31.02 -10.91 23.20
C ALA A 167 32.19 -11.83 22.80
N THR A 168 33.37 -11.22 22.66
CA THR A 168 34.64 -11.90 23.01
C THR A 168 35.27 -11.21 24.22
N HIS A 169 35.15 -11.87 25.37
CA HIS A 169 36.04 -11.72 26.51
C HIS A 169 37.44 -12.18 26.09
N ARG A 170 38.49 -11.41 26.38
CA ARG A 170 39.86 -11.93 26.56
C ARG A 170 40.52 -11.19 27.71
N ASP A 171 41.17 -12.00 28.55
CA ASP A 171 41.97 -11.72 29.75
C ASP A 171 42.70 -10.37 29.80
#